data_AF-A0A8S2Z4K8-F1
#
_entry.id   AF-A0A8S2Z4K8-F1
#
_cell.length_a   1.000
_cell.length_b   1.000
_cell.length_c   1.000
_cell.angle_alpha   90.00
_cell.angle_beta   90.00
_cell.angle_gamma   90.00
#
_symmetry.space_group_name_H-M   'P 1'
#
loop_
_entity.id
_entity.type
_entity.pdbx_description
1 polymer ?
#
loop_
_entity_poly.entity_id
_entity_poly.type
_entity_poly.pdbx_seq_one_letter_code
_entity_poly.pdbx_strand_id
1 'polypeptide(L)' 'MLLSIRMIIKESLVAYATRDRKQWVLEWPGQVVICASQVYWTKEVEEIILNNALPEFLLKSNEQIKDTVNLV' A
#
# COMPACT_ATOMS: atom_id res chain seq x y z
N MET A 1 11.03 -21.07 -11.91
CA MET A 1 12.03 -20.40 -11.05
C MET A 1 11.34 -19.93 -9.79
N LEU A 2 11.84 -20.30 -8.60
CA LEU A 2 11.39 -19.72 -7.34
C LEU A 2 12.01 -18.32 -7.23
N LEU A 3 11.26 -17.27 -7.58
CA LEU A 3 11.65 -15.91 -7.23
C LEU A 3 11.65 -15.83 -5.70
N SER A 4 12.72 -15.30 -5.12
CA SER A 4 12.78 -15.13 -3.67
C SER A 4 11.68 -14.18 -3.20
N ILE A 5 11.10 -14.43 -2.02
CA ILE A 5 10.09 -13.53 -1.42
C ILE A 5 10.61 -12.09 -1.34
N ARG A 6 11.91 -11.92 -1.04
CA ARG A 6 12.57 -10.60 -1.03
C ARG A 6 12.49 -9.90 -2.39
N MET A 7 12.65 -10.63 -3.49
CA MET A 7 12.56 -10.07 -4.84
C MET A 7 11.13 -9.65 -5.15
N ILE A 8 10.14 -10.50 -4.83
CA ILE A 8 8.72 -10.19 -5.05
C ILE A 8 8.31 -8.94 -4.26
N ILE A 9 8.73 -8.83 -2.99
CA ILE A 9 8.48 -7.62 -2.17
C ILE A 9 9.12 -6.39 -2.81
N LYS A 10 10.36 -6.48 -3.28
CA LYS A 10 11.06 -5.35 -3.90
C LYS A 10 10.34 -4.88 -5.17
N GLU A 11 9.91 -5.80 -6.02
CA GLU A 11 9.16 -5.46 -7.24
C GLU A 11 7.78 -4.87 -6.91
N SER A 12 7.10 -5.43 -5.92
CA SER A 12 5.81 -4.93 -5.44
C SER A 12 5.88 -3.50 -4.91
N LEU A 13 6.94 -3.18 -4.15
CA LEU A 13 7.19 -1.81 -3.66
C LEU A 13 7.38 -0.81 -4.82
N VAL A 14 8.12 -1.18 -5.86
CA VAL A 14 8.29 -0.32 -7.05
C VAL A 14 6.97 -0.16 -7.80
N ALA A 15 6.20 -1.24 -7.92
CA ALA A 15 4.89 -1.21 -8.58
C ALA A 15 3.86 -0.36 -7.82
N TYR A 16 3.90 -0.36 -6.48
CA TYR A 16 2.98 0.43 -5.64
C TYR A 16 3.01 1.92 -5.98
N ALA A 17 4.20 2.47 -6.27
CA ALA A 17 4.36 3.89 -6.61
C ALA A 17 3.86 4.27 -8.01
N THR A 18 3.67 3.29 -8.90
CA THR A 18 3.40 3.54 -10.33
C THR A 18 2.01 3.07 -10.79
N ARG A 19 1.38 2.16 -10.05
CA ARG A 19 0.07 1.58 -10.40
C ARG A 19 -1.02 2.06 -9.47
N ASP A 20 -2.26 2.04 -9.97
CA ASP A 20 -3.43 2.25 -9.13
C ASP A 20 -3.49 1.17 -8.03
N ARG A 21 -3.80 1.57 -6.80
CA ARG A 21 -3.77 0.67 -5.65
C ARG A 21 -4.74 -0.51 -5.80
N LYS A 22 -5.92 -0.30 -6.39
CA LYS A 22 -6.92 -1.37 -6.55
C LYS A 22 -6.43 -2.44 -7.52
N GLN A 23 -5.82 -2.01 -8.62
CA GLN A 23 -5.21 -2.92 -9.59
C GLN A 23 -4.00 -3.65 -8.98
N TRP A 24 -3.13 -2.90 -8.29
CA TRP A 24 -1.97 -3.46 -7.63
C TRP A 24 -2.34 -4.53 -6.58
N VAL A 25 -3.36 -4.32 -5.76
CA VAL A 25 -3.81 -5.33 -4.77
C VAL A 25 -4.17 -6.68 -5.43
N LEU A 26 -4.75 -6.66 -6.63
CA LEU A 26 -5.16 -7.86 -7.35
C LEU A 26 -3.99 -8.58 -8.07
N GLU A 27 -2.91 -7.87 -8.33
CA GLU A 27 -1.74 -8.38 -9.08
C GLU A 27 -0.69 -9.05 -8.19
N TRP A 28 -0.68 -8.73 -6.90
CA TRP A 28 0.37 -9.17 -5.97
C TRP A 28 -0.16 -10.14 -4.91
N PRO A 29 0.69 -11.06 -4.40
CA PRO A 29 0.29 -11.96 -3.32
C PRO A 29 -0.14 -11.18 -2.06
N GLY A 30 -1.20 -11.61 -1.39
CA GLY A 30 -1.78 -10.88 -0.25
C GLY A 30 -0.78 -10.55 0.88
N GLN A 31 0.15 -11.46 1.20
CA GLN A 31 1.20 -11.20 2.20
C GLN A 31 2.18 -10.09 1.76
N VAL A 32 2.49 -10.04 0.47
CA VAL A 32 3.34 -8.99 -0.12
C VAL A 32 2.61 -7.66 -0.15
N VAL A 33 1.32 -7.67 -0.50
CA VAL A 33 0.44 -6.50 -0.47
C VAL A 33 0.40 -5.88 0.93
N ILE A 34 0.24 -6.69 1.98
CA ILE A 34 0.22 -6.21 3.37
C ILE A 34 1.57 -5.56 3.72
N CYS A 35 2.68 -6.25 3.45
CA CYS A 35 4.02 -5.76 3.76
C CYS A 35 4.32 -4.43 3.06
N ALA A 36 4.09 -4.34 1.75
CA ALA A 36 4.32 -3.12 0.99
C ALA A 36 3.38 -1.99 1.41
N SER A 37 2.12 -2.30 1.73
CA SER A 37 1.17 -1.30 2.23
C SER A 37 1.63 -0.70 3.56
N GLN A 38 2.19 -1.49 4.46
CA GLN A 38 2.74 -0.99 5.73
C GLN A 38 3.91 -0.04 5.52
N VAL A 39 4.83 -0.36 4.59
CA VAL A 39 5.97 0.51 4.27
C VAL A 39 5.51 1.89 3.81
N TYR A 40 4.58 1.94 2.87
CA TYR A 40 4.06 3.22 2.36
C TYR A 40 3.20 3.96 3.39
N TRP A 41 2.36 3.23 4.13
CA TRP A 41 1.54 3.84 5.18
C TRP A 41 2.40 4.52 6.26
N THR A 42 3.45 3.85 6.75
CA THR A 42 4.35 4.45 7.76
C THR A 42 5.02 5.71 7.24
N LYS A 43 5.51 5.69 5.99
CA LYS A 43 6.11 6.86 5.35
C LYS A 43 5.11 8.03 5.24
N GLU A 44 3.91 7.76 4.73
CA GLU A 44 2.89 8.80 4.55
C GLU A 44 2.43 9.38 5.89
N VAL A 45 2.26 8.55 6.92
CA VAL A 45 1.89 9.02 8.27
C VAL A 45 2.96 9.95 8.85
N GLU A 46 4.24 9.59 8.73
CA GLU A 46 5.35 10.43 9.20
C GLU A 46 5.33 11.81 8.53
N GLU A 47 5.16 11.84 7.20
CA GLU A 47 5.04 13.09 6.43
C GLU A 47 3.81 13.92 6.84
N ILE A 48 2.67 13.26 7.07
CA ILE A 48 1.42 13.93 7.44
C ILE A 48 1.49 14.52 8.85
N ILE A 49 2.12 13.82 9.81
CA ILE A 49 2.32 14.32 11.16
C ILE A 49 3.12 15.63 11.13
N LEU A 50 4.19 15.67 10.33
CA LEU A 50 5.00 16.89 10.16
C LEU A 50 4.19 18.04 9.54
N ASN A 51 3.26 17.72 8.64
CA ASN A 51 2.41 18.68 7.95
C ASN A 51 1.09 19.03 8.68
N ASN A 52 0.84 18.46 9.87
CA ASN A 52 -0.40 18.64 10.66
C ASN A 52 -1.71 18.31 9.89
N ALA A 53 -1.68 17.39 8.93
CA ALA A 53 -2.80 17.04 8.05
C ALA A 53 -3.42 15.65 8.37
N LEU A 54 -3.42 15.27 9.66
CA LEU A 54 -3.89 13.96 10.12
C LEU A 54 -5.37 13.69 9.78
N PRO A 55 -6.31 14.65 9.91
CA PRO A 55 -7.71 14.42 9.56
C PRO A 55 -7.90 14.05 8.08
N GLU A 56 -7.16 14.69 7.18
CA GLU A 56 -7.19 14.42 5.74
C GLU A 56 -6.67 13.00 5.44
N PHE A 57 -5.60 12.61 6.12
CA PHE A 57 -5.02 11.28 5.97
C PHE A 57 -5.93 10.17 6.51
N LEU A 58 -6.71 10.45 7.56
CA LEU A 58 -7.72 9.53 8.08
C LEU A 58 -8.80 9.25 7.03
N LEU A 59 -9.27 10.30 6.32
CA LEU A 59 -10.25 10.15 5.24
C LEU A 59 -9.68 9.26 4.11
N LYS A 60 -8.45 9.55 3.67
CA LYS A 60 -7.74 8.73 2.66
C LYS A 60 -7.62 7.26 3.10
N SER A 61 -7.23 7.01 4.34
CA SER A 61 -7.07 5.64 4.87
C SER A 61 -8.39 4.88 4.90
N ASN A 62 -9.48 5.53 5.32
CA ASN A 62 -10.81 4.93 5.33
C ASN A 62 -11.31 4.61 3.92
N GLU A 63 -11.05 5.48 2.95
CA GLU A 63 -11.38 5.24 1.54
C GLU A 63 -10.62 4.03 1.00
N GLN A 64 -9.31 3.94 1.28
CA GLN A 64 -8.50 2.80 0.85
C GLN A 64 -8.95 1.46 1.46
N ILE A 65 -9.38 1.47 2.73
CA ILE A 65 -9.95 0.28 3.38
C ILE A 65 -11.26 -0.11 2.70
N LYS A 66 -12.15 0.85 2.47
CA LYS A 66 -13.43 0.62 1.79
C LYS A 66 -13.24 0.05 0.39
N ASP A 67 -12.31 0.63 -0.38
CA ASP A 67 -11.96 0.13 -1.70
C ASP A 67 -11.41 -1.30 -1.65
N THR A 68 -10.59 -1.63 -0.66
CA THR A 68 -10.07 -2.99 -0.47
C THR A 68 -11.19 -3.99 -0.14
N VAL A 69 -12.15 -3.60 0.70
CA VAL A 69 -13.31 -4.43 1.03
C VAL A 69 -14.18 -4.69 -0.20
N ASN A 70 -14.34 -3.70 -1.09
CA ASN A 70 -15.12 -3.87 -2.32
C ASN A 70 -14.47 -4.81 -3.36
N LEU A 71 -13.18 -5.14 -3.20
CA LEU A 71 -12.46 -6.04 -4.11
C LEU A 71 -12.57 -7.52 -3.74
N VAL A 72 -13.20 -7.84 -2.59
CA VAL A 72 -13.40 -9.20 -2.06
C VAL A 72 -14.88 -9.55 -2.12
#